data_AF-A0A3A8E6S4-F1
#
_entry.id   AF-A0A3A8E6S4-F1
#
_cell.length_a   1.000
_cell.length_b   1.000
_cell.length_c   1.000
_cell.angle_alpha   90.00
_cell.angle_beta   90.00
_cell.angle_gamma   90.00
#
_symmetry.space_group_name_H-M   'P 1'
#
loop_
_entity.id
_entity.type
_entity.pdbx_description
1 polymer ?
#
loop_
_entity_poly.entity_id
_entity_poly.type
_entity_poly.pdbx_seq_one_letter_code
_entity_poly.pdbx_strand_id
1 'polypeptide(L)'
;NQTVTGFTATGLVNGETESVLTNVTASGTGKNAGSYSSKATGSDNNYNLTFVDGSLDIAKANATVIANSNHTVVYNGKDQT
;
A
#
# COMPACT_ATOMS: atom_id res chain seq x y z
N ASN A 1 -0.84 4.22 -8.94
CA ASN A 1 -0.28 3.35 -7.87
C ASN A 1 -0.48 4.07 -6.56
N GLN A 2 -0.75 3.33 -5.49
CA GLN A 2 -0.72 3.86 -4.13
C GLN A 2 0.72 3.77 -3.64
N THR A 3 1.12 4.75 -2.84
CA THR A 3 2.49 4.86 -2.33
C THR A 3 2.42 5.26 -0.87
N VAL A 4 3.23 4.60 -0.05
CA VAL A 4 3.54 5.02 1.32
C VAL A 4 5.00 5.45 1.38
N THR A 5 5.29 6.49 2.15
CA THR A 5 6.64 6.97 2.42
C THR A 5 6.79 7.31 3.89
N GLY A 6 8.02 7.26 4.38
CA GLY A 6 8.35 7.61 5.76
C GLY A 6 8.60 6.40 6.64
N PHE A 7 9.30 6.64 7.74
CA PHE A 7 9.71 5.63 8.72
C PHE A 7 9.55 6.21 10.12
N THR A 8 9.68 5.35 11.12
CA THR A 8 9.83 5.73 12.53
C THR A 8 11.12 5.11 13.06
N ALA A 9 11.69 5.71 14.10
CA ALA A 9 12.89 5.18 14.74
C ALA A 9 12.73 5.14 16.25
N THR A 10 13.36 4.15 16.87
CA THR A 10 13.45 4.02 18.33
C THR A 10 14.90 3.84 18.72
N GLY A 11 15.25 4.23 19.95
CA GLY A 11 16.63 4.15 20.45
C GLY A 11 17.49 5.38 20.15
N LEU A 12 16.89 6.44 19.60
CA LEU A 12 17.51 7.77 19.53
C LEU A 12 17.67 8.35 20.94
N VAL A 13 18.76 9.06 21.17
CA VAL A 13 19.12 9.62 22.50
C VAL A 13 19.04 11.15 22.50
N ASN A 14 19.19 11.76 23.68
CA ASN A 14 19.27 13.22 23.84
C ASN A 14 18.08 14.03 23.26
N GLY A 15 16.90 13.41 23.15
CA GLY A 15 15.71 14.06 22.57
C GLY A 15 15.76 14.22 21.05
N GLU A 16 16.69 13.52 20.37
CA GLU A 16 16.71 13.44 18.92
C GLU A 16 15.45 12.76 18.38
N THR A 17 15.11 13.10 17.14
CA THR A 17 13.98 12.54 16.40
C THR A 17 14.47 12.00 15.06
N GLU A 18 13.60 11.34 14.29
CA GLU A 18 13.90 10.81 12.95
C GLU A 18 14.54 11.83 12.00
N SER A 19 14.36 13.13 12.28
CA SER A 19 14.96 14.23 11.51
C SER A 19 16.49 14.19 11.44
N VAL A 20 17.17 13.56 12.42
CA VAL A 20 18.64 13.43 12.40
C VAL A 20 19.11 12.35 11.42
N LEU A 21 18.25 11.36 11.12
CA LEU A 21 18.54 10.25 10.21
C LEU A 21 18.30 10.65 8.74
N THR A 22 18.96 11.73 8.31
CA THR A 22 18.72 12.40 7.01
C THR A 22 18.99 11.53 5.78
N ASN A 23 19.76 10.45 5.92
CA ASN A 23 20.06 9.50 4.85
C ASN A 23 19.21 8.21 4.90
N VAL A 24 18.20 8.16 5.78
CA VAL A 24 17.25 7.05 5.84
C VAL A 24 16.00 7.40 5.06
N THR A 25 15.56 6.46 4.23
CA THR A 25 14.30 6.55 3.50
C THR A 25 13.54 5.25 3.60
N ALA A 26 12.22 5.33 3.51
CA ALA A 26 11.36 4.15 3.39
C ALA A 26 10.23 4.43 2.42
N SER A 27 9.96 3.47 1.54
CA SER A 27 8.82 3.55 0.63
C SER A 27 8.32 2.17 0.21
N GLY A 28 7.03 2.12 -0.12
CA GLY A 28 6.37 0.96 -0.72
C GLY A 28 5.34 1.44 -1.75
N THR A 29 5.20 0.71 -2.86
CA THR A 29 4.21 1.03 -3.89
C THR A 29 3.45 -0.21 -4.34
N GLY A 30 2.15 -0.04 -4.57
CA GLY A 30 1.24 -1.09 -5.02
C GLY A 30 0.15 -0.54 -5.92
N LYS A 31 -0.54 -1.42 -6.64
CA LYS A 31 -1.66 -1.01 -7.51
C LYS A 31 -2.92 -1.81 -7.23
N ASN A 32 -2.80 -3.13 -7.23
CA ASN A 32 -3.92 -4.04 -7.04
C ASN A 32 -4.10 -4.35 -5.56
N ALA A 33 -5.22 -4.98 -5.20
CA ALA A 33 -5.44 -5.43 -3.83
C ALA A 33 -4.39 -6.47 -3.41
N GLY A 34 -3.83 -6.30 -2.22
CA GLY A 34 -2.74 -7.11 -1.71
C GLY A 34 -1.93 -6.37 -0.66
N SER A 35 -0.89 -7.05 -0.16
CA SER A 35 0.07 -6.49 0.80
C SER A 35 1.40 -6.28 0.09
N TYR A 36 2.00 -5.11 0.27
CA TYR A 36 3.25 -4.70 -0.36
C TYR A 36 4.22 -4.21 0.72
N SER A 37 5.45 -4.72 0.74
CA SER A 37 6.46 -4.27 1.70
C SER A 37 6.87 -2.81 1.45
N SER A 38 6.97 -2.03 2.53
CA SER A 38 7.62 -0.72 2.56
C SER A 38 8.98 -0.87 3.22
N LYS A 39 10.05 -0.80 2.43
CA LYS A 39 11.40 -1.10 2.92
C LYS A 39 12.13 0.16 3.31
N ALA A 40 12.64 0.18 4.54
CA ALA A 40 13.55 1.22 5.00
C ALA A 40 14.99 0.87 4.61
N THR A 41 15.74 1.87 4.13
CA THR A 41 17.15 1.75 3.77
C THR A 41 17.88 3.03 4.09
N GLY A 42 19.18 2.94 4.35
CA GLY A 42 20.04 4.08 4.62
C GLY A 42 21.20 3.72 5.53
N SER A 43 21.92 4.74 5.94
CA SER A 43 23.02 4.64 6.90
C SER A 43 23.12 5.93 7.69
N ASP A 44 23.68 5.84 8.88
CA ASP A 44 23.99 7.00 9.70
C ASP A 44 25.39 6.87 10.29
N ASN A 45 26.04 7.99 10.60
CA ASN A 45 27.40 7.98 11.15
C ASN A 45 27.41 7.74 12.67
N ASN A 46 26.32 8.10 13.36
CA ASN A 46 26.21 8.02 14.81
C ASN A 46 25.51 6.74 15.27
N TYR A 47 24.69 6.13 14.41
CA TYR A 47 23.88 4.96 14.74
C TYR A 47 24.16 3.78 13.83
N ASN A 48 24.31 2.59 14.41
CA ASN A 48 24.21 1.35 13.67
C ASN A 48 22.73 0.98 13.50
N LEU A 49 22.24 1.00 12.26
CA LEU A 49 20.82 0.88 11.97
C LEU A 49 20.41 -0.57 11.66
N THR A 50 19.28 -0.98 12.23
CA THR A 50 18.57 -2.21 11.85
C THR A 50 17.21 -1.86 11.28
N PHE A 51 16.86 -2.42 10.13
CA PHE A 51 15.62 -2.10 9.43
C PHE A 51 14.56 -3.18 9.64
N VAL A 52 13.33 -2.73 9.87
CA VAL A 52 12.13 -3.58 9.89
C VAL A 52 11.23 -3.11 8.75
N ASP A 53 10.79 -4.05 7.92
CA ASP A 53 9.90 -3.76 6.81
C ASP A 53 8.51 -3.33 7.32
N GLY A 54 7.98 -2.24 6.76
CA GLY A 54 6.58 -1.86 6.92
C GLY A 54 5.67 -2.52 5.89
N SER A 55 4.37 -2.22 5.94
CA SER A 55 3.37 -2.75 5.00
C SER A 55 2.50 -1.63 4.40
N LEU A 56 2.25 -1.71 3.10
CA LEU A 56 1.17 -1.03 2.40
C LEU A 56 0.10 -2.07 2.05
N ASP A 57 -1.01 -2.06 2.79
CA ASP A 57 -2.14 -2.95 2.55
C ASP A 57 -3.21 -2.26 1.70
N ILE A 58 -3.41 -2.77 0.49
CA ILE A 58 -4.41 -2.27 -0.45
C ILE A 58 -5.64 -3.16 -0.38
N ALA A 59 -6.74 -2.62 0.14
CA ALA A 59 -8.03 -3.30 0.18
C ALA A 59 -8.65 -3.46 -1.22
N LYS A 60 -9.51 -4.48 -1.38
CA LYS A 60 -10.33 -4.61 -2.59
C LYS A 60 -11.35 -3.47 -2.64
N ALA A 61 -11.57 -2.91 -3.83
CA ALA A 61 -12.70 -2.01 -4.08
C ALA A 61 -14.00 -2.82 -4.17
N ASN A 62 -15.08 -2.28 -3.60
CA ASN A 62 -16.41 -2.87 -3.75
C ASN A 62 -16.95 -2.52 -5.14
N ALA A 63 -17.54 -3.51 -5.82
CA ALA A 63 -18.29 -3.32 -7.05
C ALA A 63 -19.71 -3.80 -6.84
N THR A 64 -20.68 -2.90 -7.01
CA THR A 64 -22.11 -3.23 -6.93
C THR A 64 -22.65 -3.32 -8.35
N VAL A 65 -23.15 -4.50 -8.73
CA VAL A 65 -23.83 -4.71 -10.02
C VAL A 65 -25.31 -4.85 -9.75
N ILE A 66 -26.11 -3.93 -10.29
CA ILE A 66 -27.57 -3.98 -10.24
C ILE A 66 -28.05 -4.27 -11.65
N ALA A 67 -28.58 -5.48 -11.86
CA ALA A 67 -29.25 -5.82 -13.10
C ALA A 67 -30.66 -5.25 -13.09
N ASN A 68 -30.84 -4.06 -13.66
CA ASN A 68 -32.17 -3.54 -13.95
C ASN A 68 -32.69 -4.22 -15.21
N SER A 69 -33.48 -5.28 -15.07
CA SER A 69 -34.23 -5.79 -16.20
C SER A 69 -35.70 -5.40 -16.09
N ASN A 70 -36.14 -4.53 -16.99
CA ASN A 70 -37.56 -4.37 -17.31
C ASN A 70 -38.04 -5.42 -18.33
N HIS A 71 -37.19 -6.38 -18.71
CA HIS A 71 -37.47 -7.36 -19.76
C HIS A 71 -37.10 -8.79 -19.32
N THR A 72 -38.11 -9.65 -19.19
CA THR A 72 -37.85 -11.10 -19.05
C THR A 72 -37.83 -11.71 -20.43
N VAL A 73 -36.65 -12.15 -20.89
CA VAL A 73 -36.57 -12.97 -22.11
C VAL A 73 -36.15 -14.37 -21.74
N VAL A 74 -36.97 -15.35 -22.13
CA VAL A 74 -36.62 -16.76 -22.04
C VAL A 74 -35.73 -17.11 -23.23
N TYR A 75 -34.57 -17.71 -22.95
CA TYR A 75 -33.63 -18.15 -23.99
C TYR A 75 -34.36 -19.08 -24.98
N ASN A 76 -34.34 -18.68 -26.25
CA ASN A 76 -35.08 -19.35 -27.32
C ASN A 76 -34.17 -19.81 -28.47
N GLY A 77 -32.84 -19.74 -28.32
CA GLY A 77 -31.87 -20.18 -29.31
C GLY A 77 -31.88 -19.41 -30.64
N LYS A 78 -32.49 -18.22 -30.69
CA LYS A 78 -32.49 -17.32 -31.85
C LYS A 78 -31.69 -16.06 -31.54
N ASP A 79 -31.23 -15.38 -32.58
CA ASP A 79 -30.65 -14.03 -32.44
C ASP A 79 -31.68 -13.11 -31.76
N GLN A 80 -31.23 -12.43 -30.72
CA GLN A 80 -32.04 -11.49 -29.95
C GLN A 80 -31.71 -10.09 -30.49
N THR A 81 -32.61 -9.52 -31.30
CA THR A 81 -32.58 -8.11 -31.71
C THR A 81 -33.29 -7.22 -30.71
#